data_AF-A0A2P7YYA1-F1
#
_entry.id   AF-A0A2P7YYA1-F1
#
_cell.length_a   1.000
_cell.length_b   1.000
_cell.length_c   1.000
_cell.angle_alpha   90.00
_cell.angle_beta   90.00
_cell.angle_gamma   90.00
#
_symmetry.space_group_name_H-M   'P 1'
#
loop_
_entity.id
_entity.type
_entity.pdbx_description
1 polymer ?
#
loop_
_entity_poly.entity_id
_entity_poly.type
_entity_poly.pdbx_seq_one_letter_code
_entity_poly.pdbx_strand_id
1 'polypeptide(L)'
;MALRKAVDNVIEQLNSEEPKVVEKGIQDLEQLLRSLAPAIQKLHSSGSTDLKLIAFLALQENFQHNLANELLAAYRTLRHENTNTSTWNQLNTAMMGLLLIHPESRNIFRKKANMLLILSFLEPENTAYSLERCASFVSLLIHILLRNLKNMRVFEACGGCMAIIRLLQLSPEDENVAGELANIQQTLHFKVVEFLIFYMTDESELKDGKAPMRTVAEKAGYIKPQFPAIEDLIENLNDLSTQKSRGTTLSS
;
A
#
# COMPACT_ATOMS: atom_id res chain seq x y z
N MET A 1 -26.46 -8.68 -12.36
CA MET A 1 -27.26 -9.01 -11.15
C MET A 1 -26.45 -9.79 -10.11
N ALA A 2 -25.78 -10.89 -10.46
CA ALA A 2 -24.95 -11.67 -9.51
C ALA A 2 -23.75 -10.89 -8.93
N LEU A 3 -23.01 -10.13 -9.76
CA LEU A 3 -21.85 -9.35 -9.31
C LEU A 3 -22.22 -8.30 -8.26
N ARG A 4 -23.28 -7.50 -8.52
CA ARG A 4 -23.74 -6.47 -7.59
C ARG A 4 -24.15 -7.09 -6.26
N LYS A 5 -24.90 -8.20 -6.28
CA LYS A 5 -25.28 -8.91 -5.05
C LYS A 5 -24.05 -9.40 -4.27
N ALA A 6 -23.01 -9.89 -4.95
CA ALA A 6 -21.77 -10.29 -4.31
C ALA A 6 -21.05 -9.09 -3.64
N VAL A 7 -20.99 -7.95 -4.34
CA VAL A 7 -20.45 -6.70 -3.76
C VAL A 7 -21.28 -6.25 -2.56
N ASP A 8 -22.60 -6.20 -2.70
CA ASP A 8 -23.51 -5.79 -1.61
C ASP A 8 -23.32 -6.68 -0.36
N ASN A 9 -23.18 -8.01 -0.54
CA ASN A 9 -22.90 -8.95 0.56
C ASN A 9 -21.53 -8.72 1.22
N VAL A 10 -20.49 -8.47 0.43
CA VAL A 10 -19.15 -8.13 0.96
C VAL A 10 -19.22 -6.85 1.79
N ILE A 11 -19.93 -5.83 1.30
CA ILE A 11 -20.08 -4.55 2.01
C ILE A 11 -20.78 -4.75 3.36
N GLU A 12 -21.87 -5.53 3.38
CA GLU A 12 -22.59 -5.85 4.61
C GLU A 12 -21.66 -6.53 5.63
N GLN A 13 -20.85 -7.49 5.19
CA GLN A 13 -19.91 -8.21 6.06
C GLN A 13 -18.77 -7.31 6.57
N LEU A 14 -18.17 -6.48 5.71
CA LEU A 14 -17.07 -5.59 6.07
C LEU A 14 -17.48 -4.48 7.05
N ASN A 15 -18.75 -4.09 7.04
CA ASN A 15 -19.31 -3.09 7.96
C ASN A 15 -19.88 -3.70 9.25
N SER A 16 -19.74 -5.00 9.45
CA SER A 16 -20.15 -5.64 10.69
C SER A 16 -19.28 -5.18 11.86
N GLU A 17 -19.89 -5.10 13.05
CA GLU A 17 -19.17 -4.92 14.31
C GLU A 17 -18.54 -6.23 14.81
N GLU A 18 -18.98 -7.38 14.28
CA GLU A 18 -18.45 -8.69 14.67
C GLU A 18 -17.16 -9.02 13.89
N PRO A 19 -16.00 -9.16 14.55
CA PRO A 19 -14.72 -9.36 13.85
C PRO A 19 -14.73 -10.58 12.93
N LYS A 20 -15.35 -11.68 13.33
CA LYS A 20 -15.45 -12.91 12.51
C LYS A 20 -16.27 -12.70 11.23
N VAL A 21 -17.27 -11.83 11.26
CA VAL A 21 -18.07 -11.49 10.07
C VAL A 21 -17.24 -10.62 9.14
N VAL A 22 -16.46 -9.68 9.68
CA VAL A 22 -15.51 -8.87 8.90
C VAL A 22 -14.44 -9.75 8.25
N GLU A 23 -13.87 -10.72 8.97
CA GLU A 23 -12.91 -11.69 8.43
C GLU A 23 -13.49 -12.46 7.24
N LYS A 24 -14.74 -12.90 7.35
CA LYS A 24 -15.45 -13.54 6.23
C LYS A 24 -15.63 -12.57 5.06
N GLY A 25 -15.97 -11.31 5.32
CA GLY A 25 -16.07 -10.26 4.29
C GLY A 25 -14.76 -10.05 3.53
N ILE A 26 -13.62 -10.11 4.23
CA ILE A 26 -12.29 -10.03 3.62
C ILE A 26 -12.03 -11.24 2.71
N GLN A 27 -12.40 -12.44 3.13
CA GLN A 27 -12.27 -13.67 2.34
C GLN A 27 -13.17 -13.66 1.09
N ASP A 28 -14.44 -13.25 1.26
CA ASP A 28 -15.41 -13.15 0.16
C ASP A 28 -14.96 -12.08 -0.85
N LEU A 29 -14.37 -10.97 -0.39
CA LEU A 29 -13.73 -9.96 -1.23
C LEU A 29 -12.53 -10.54 -2.01
N GLU A 30 -11.65 -11.26 -1.33
CA GLU A 30 -10.49 -11.88 -2.00
C GLU A 30 -10.94 -12.84 -3.11
N GLN A 31 -11.96 -13.67 -2.84
CA GLN A 31 -12.54 -14.56 -3.83
C GLN A 31 -13.15 -13.79 -5.01
N LEU A 32 -13.85 -12.68 -4.73
CA LEU A 32 -14.39 -11.81 -5.76
C LEU A 32 -13.27 -11.24 -6.65
N LEU A 33 -12.20 -10.70 -6.06
CA LEU A 33 -11.06 -10.15 -6.80
C LEU A 33 -10.33 -11.22 -7.63
N ARG A 34 -10.11 -12.41 -7.07
CA ARG A 34 -9.55 -13.57 -7.81
C ARG A 34 -10.42 -13.94 -9.02
N SER A 35 -11.74 -13.85 -8.88
CA SER A 35 -12.68 -14.12 -9.98
C SER A 35 -12.63 -13.08 -11.12
N LEU A 36 -11.96 -11.94 -10.92
CA LEU A 36 -11.72 -10.91 -11.93
C LEU A 36 -10.35 -11.08 -12.62
N ALA A 37 -9.43 -11.88 -12.06
CA ALA A 37 -8.08 -12.05 -12.60
C ALA A 37 -8.05 -12.46 -14.09
N PRO A 38 -8.89 -13.39 -14.57
CA PRO A 38 -8.90 -13.74 -16.00
C PRO A 38 -9.30 -12.55 -16.90
N ALA A 39 -10.25 -11.73 -16.45
CA ALA A 39 -10.69 -10.54 -17.18
C ALA A 39 -9.59 -9.47 -17.24
N ILE A 40 -8.83 -9.30 -16.15
CA ILE A 40 -7.69 -8.37 -16.08
C ILE A 40 -6.55 -8.87 -16.99
N GLN A 41 -6.26 -10.17 -16.97
CA GLN A 41 -5.26 -10.76 -17.86
C GLN A 41 -5.63 -10.57 -19.33
N LYS A 42 -6.90 -10.78 -19.69
CA LYS A 42 -7.41 -10.55 -21.04
C LYS A 42 -7.26 -9.08 -21.47
N LEU A 43 -7.54 -8.14 -20.57
CA LEU A 43 -7.33 -6.71 -20.84
C LEU A 43 -5.86 -6.43 -21.17
N HIS A 44 -4.92 -6.98 -20.40
CA HIS A 44 -3.49 -6.76 -20.62
C HIS A 44 -2.94 -7.45 -21.87
N SER A 45 -3.41 -8.65 -22.21
CA SER A 45 -2.90 -9.42 -23.35
C SER A 45 -3.49 -9.02 -24.69
N SER A 46 -4.76 -8.58 -24.71
CA SER A 46 -5.52 -8.35 -25.95
C SER A 46 -6.12 -6.95 -26.07
N GLY A 47 -6.05 -6.12 -25.02
CA GLY A 47 -6.74 -4.83 -24.97
C GLY A 47 -8.27 -4.94 -24.87
N SER A 48 -8.84 -6.14 -24.94
CA SER A 48 -10.28 -6.38 -24.88
C SER A 48 -10.78 -6.30 -23.44
N THR A 49 -11.75 -5.42 -23.19
CA THR A 49 -12.33 -5.26 -21.86
C THR A 49 -13.50 -6.21 -21.66
N ASP A 50 -13.44 -7.00 -20.58
CA ASP A 50 -14.49 -7.94 -20.20
C ASP A 50 -15.69 -7.23 -19.53
N LEU A 51 -16.92 -7.66 -19.83
CA LEU A 51 -18.14 -7.06 -19.27
C LEU A 51 -18.21 -7.14 -17.75
N LYS A 52 -17.68 -8.21 -17.15
CA LYS A 52 -17.65 -8.37 -15.69
C LYS A 52 -16.71 -7.35 -15.05
N LEU A 53 -15.56 -7.08 -15.66
CA LEU A 53 -14.60 -6.09 -15.20
C LEU A 53 -15.17 -4.67 -15.35
N ILE A 54 -15.80 -4.35 -16.48
CA ILE A 54 -16.49 -3.06 -16.69
C ILE A 54 -17.56 -2.85 -15.61
N ALA A 55 -18.40 -3.86 -15.38
CA ALA A 55 -19.46 -3.77 -14.37
C ALA A 55 -18.89 -3.62 -12.95
N PHE A 56 -17.76 -4.27 -12.65
CA PHE A 56 -17.08 -4.11 -11.37
C PHE A 56 -16.55 -2.68 -11.20
N LEU A 57 -15.83 -2.16 -12.19
CA LEU A 57 -15.30 -0.80 -12.16
C LEU A 57 -16.41 0.25 -12.02
N ALA A 58 -17.53 0.07 -12.74
CA ALA A 58 -18.69 0.95 -12.61
C ALA A 58 -19.29 0.96 -11.19
N LEU A 59 -19.22 -0.17 -10.46
CA LEU A 59 -19.60 -0.19 -9.05
C LEU A 59 -18.58 0.55 -8.19
N GLN A 60 -17.27 0.45 -8.47
CA GLN A 60 -16.23 1.12 -7.67
C GLN A 60 -16.24 2.66 -7.82
N GLU A 61 -16.74 3.18 -8.94
CA GLU A 61 -16.98 4.61 -9.14
C GLU A 61 -18.10 5.15 -8.24
N ASN A 62 -19.05 4.28 -7.83
CA ASN A 62 -20.11 4.67 -6.92
C ASN A 62 -19.59 4.64 -5.48
N PHE A 63 -19.67 5.78 -4.79
CA PHE A 63 -19.24 5.91 -3.39
C PHE A 63 -19.82 4.83 -2.47
N GLN A 64 -21.10 4.45 -2.62
CA GLN A 64 -21.76 3.43 -1.79
C GLN A 64 -21.25 2.00 -2.04
N HIS A 65 -20.59 1.75 -3.17
CA HIS A 65 -20.13 0.41 -3.55
C HIS A 65 -18.61 0.34 -3.72
N ASN A 66 -17.90 1.40 -3.33
CA ASN A 66 -16.44 1.46 -3.41
C ASN A 66 -15.83 0.65 -2.27
N LEU A 67 -15.38 -0.56 -2.59
CA LEU A 67 -14.89 -1.52 -1.62
C LEU A 67 -13.62 -1.07 -0.90
N ALA A 68 -12.84 -0.13 -1.46
CA ALA A 68 -11.69 0.44 -0.77
C ALA A 68 -12.13 1.33 0.41
N ASN A 69 -13.25 2.04 0.26
CA ASN A 69 -13.84 2.80 1.37
C ASN A 69 -14.36 1.84 2.46
N GLU A 70 -14.99 0.74 2.08
CA GLU A 70 -15.52 -0.24 3.02
C GLU A 70 -14.43 -1.02 3.76
N LEU A 71 -13.30 -1.31 3.10
CA LEU A 71 -12.14 -1.88 3.79
C LEU A 71 -11.60 -0.95 4.88
N LEU A 72 -11.71 0.39 4.75
CA LEU A 72 -11.35 1.31 5.85
C LEU A 72 -12.22 1.11 7.09
N ALA A 73 -13.48 0.68 6.94
CA ALA A 73 -14.30 0.29 8.08
C ALA A 73 -13.72 -0.97 8.74
N ALA A 74 -13.37 -1.99 7.94
CA ALA A 74 -12.73 -3.21 8.44
C ALA A 74 -11.42 -2.93 9.20
N TYR A 75 -10.54 -2.03 8.72
CA TYR A 75 -9.34 -1.62 9.46
C TYR A 75 -9.69 -1.05 10.85
N ARG A 76 -10.77 -0.25 10.95
CA ARG A 76 -11.18 0.36 12.23
C ARG A 76 -11.72 -0.70 13.19
N THR A 77 -12.56 -1.60 12.71
CA THR A 77 -13.14 -2.68 13.53
C THR A 77 -12.04 -3.60 14.06
N LEU A 78 -11.12 -4.04 13.19
CA LEU A 78 -10.10 -5.03 13.58
C LEU A 78 -8.93 -4.42 14.37
N ARG A 79 -8.77 -3.08 14.39
CA ARG A 79 -7.63 -2.42 15.05
C ARG A 79 -7.45 -2.82 16.52
N HIS A 80 -8.56 -3.00 17.24
CA HIS A 80 -8.57 -3.26 18.68
C HIS A 80 -8.74 -4.75 19.01
N GLU A 81 -8.77 -5.59 17.99
CA GLU A 81 -9.05 -7.02 18.11
C GLU A 81 -7.77 -7.83 18.00
N ASN A 82 -7.76 -9.00 18.65
CA ASN A 82 -6.66 -9.96 18.50
C ASN A 82 -6.81 -10.75 17.19
N THR A 83 -6.70 -10.05 16.07
CA THR A 83 -6.81 -10.60 14.73
C THR A 83 -5.50 -11.24 14.28
N ASN A 84 -5.59 -12.40 13.61
CA ASN A 84 -4.43 -13.12 13.10
C ASN A 84 -3.69 -12.33 12.02
N THR A 85 -2.36 -12.51 11.93
CA THR A 85 -1.54 -11.82 10.92
C THR A 85 -1.95 -12.18 9.49
N SER A 86 -2.39 -13.42 9.25
CA SER A 86 -2.91 -13.84 7.94
C SER A 86 -4.11 -13.00 7.48
N THR A 87 -5.05 -12.70 8.39
CA THR A 87 -6.20 -11.82 8.11
C THR A 87 -5.73 -10.41 7.74
N TRP A 88 -4.77 -9.84 8.47
CA TRP A 88 -4.19 -8.53 8.14
C TRP A 88 -3.52 -8.54 6.76
N ASN A 89 -2.79 -9.59 6.44
CA ASN A 89 -2.16 -9.75 5.13
C ASN A 89 -3.19 -9.87 4.01
N GLN A 90 -4.29 -10.60 4.22
CA GLN A 90 -5.41 -10.67 3.28
C GLN A 90 -6.08 -9.31 3.09
N LEU A 91 -6.34 -8.58 4.19
CA LEU A 91 -6.93 -7.24 4.16
C LEU A 91 -6.06 -6.25 3.36
N ASN A 92 -4.76 -6.21 3.65
CA ASN A 92 -3.80 -5.38 2.92
C ASN A 92 -3.71 -5.79 1.46
N THR A 93 -3.69 -7.09 1.16
CA THR A 93 -3.66 -7.62 -0.22
C THR A 93 -4.92 -7.25 -1.01
N ALA A 94 -6.09 -7.36 -0.40
CA ALA A 94 -7.35 -6.96 -1.01
C ALA A 94 -7.38 -5.45 -1.31
N MET A 95 -6.93 -4.63 -0.35
CA MET A 95 -6.79 -3.18 -0.57
C MET A 95 -5.82 -2.88 -1.72
N MET A 96 -4.62 -3.47 -1.72
CA MET A 96 -3.64 -3.31 -2.81
C MET A 96 -4.24 -3.69 -4.17
N GLY A 97 -4.93 -4.83 -4.24
CA GLY A 97 -5.61 -5.29 -5.46
C GLY A 97 -6.68 -4.31 -5.94
N LEU A 98 -7.51 -3.79 -5.04
CA LEU A 98 -8.52 -2.78 -5.37
C LEU A 98 -7.88 -1.49 -5.93
N LEU A 99 -6.79 -1.01 -5.34
CA LEU A 99 -6.12 0.21 -5.81
C LEU A 99 -5.41 0.00 -7.15
N LEU A 100 -5.01 -1.22 -7.49
CA LEU A 100 -4.47 -1.56 -8.81
C LEU A 100 -5.58 -1.64 -9.86
N ILE A 101 -6.70 -2.27 -9.53
CA ILE A 101 -7.85 -2.44 -10.44
C ILE A 101 -8.57 -1.10 -10.67
N HIS A 102 -8.77 -0.32 -9.61
CA HIS A 102 -9.48 0.96 -9.63
C HIS A 102 -8.61 2.08 -9.01
N PRO A 103 -7.74 2.72 -9.82
CA PRO A 103 -6.81 3.74 -9.35
C PRO A 103 -7.43 4.91 -8.60
N GLU A 104 -8.63 5.34 -8.97
CA GLU A 104 -9.33 6.46 -8.35
C GLU A 104 -9.71 6.20 -6.89
N SER A 105 -9.81 4.93 -6.46
CA SER A 105 -10.00 4.59 -5.05
C SER A 105 -8.88 5.09 -4.14
N ARG A 106 -7.68 5.38 -4.69
CA ARG A 106 -6.59 6.03 -3.92
C ARG A 106 -7.02 7.38 -3.32
N ASN A 107 -7.99 8.05 -3.92
CA ASN A 107 -8.41 9.39 -3.50
C ASN A 107 -8.97 9.43 -2.08
N ILE A 108 -9.41 8.31 -1.51
CA ILE A 108 -9.88 8.23 -0.12
C ILE A 108 -8.74 8.54 0.88
N PHE A 109 -7.48 8.29 0.52
CA PHE A 109 -6.32 8.52 1.38
C PHE A 109 -5.81 9.97 1.35
N ARG A 110 -6.40 10.85 0.54
CA ARG A 110 -6.19 12.31 0.62
C ARG A 110 -6.71 12.89 1.93
N LYS A 111 -7.61 12.16 2.62
CA LYS A 111 -8.10 12.54 3.94
C LYS A 111 -7.06 12.18 4.99
N LYS A 112 -6.59 13.18 5.75
CA LYS A 112 -5.61 13.01 6.84
C LYS A 112 -5.98 11.88 7.80
N ALA A 113 -7.25 11.77 8.18
CA ALA A 113 -7.74 10.72 9.08
C ALA A 113 -7.54 9.30 8.53
N ASN A 114 -7.72 9.10 7.22
CA ASN A 114 -7.53 7.79 6.59
C ASN A 114 -6.04 7.45 6.46
N MET A 115 -5.20 8.43 6.13
CA MET A 115 -3.74 8.24 6.10
C MET A 115 -3.19 7.91 7.49
N LEU A 116 -3.62 8.66 8.52
CA LEU A 116 -3.24 8.40 9.91
C LEU A 116 -3.70 7.03 10.40
N LEU A 117 -4.88 6.56 10.00
CA LEU A 117 -5.32 5.20 10.33
C LEU A 117 -4.31 4.17 9.81
N ILE A 118 -3.90 4.25 8.54
CA ILE A 118 -2.93 3.33 7.96
C ILE A 118 -1.57 3.45 8.66
N LEU A 119 -1.06 4.67 8.86
CA LEU A 119 0.21 4.89 9.55
C LEU A 119 0.19 4.38 10.99
N SER A 120 -0.96 4.43 11.67
CA SER A 120 -1.07 3.97 13.05
C SER A 120 -0.75 2.49 13.22
N PHE A 121 -0.80 1.67 12.17
CA PHE A 121 -0.42 0.25 12.24
C PHE A 121 1.09 0.02 12.19
N LEU A 122 1.88 1.06 11.95
CA LEU A 122 3.34 1.03 12.03
C LEU A 122 3.89 1.46 13.39
N GLU A 123 3.02 1.97 14.28
CA GLU A 123 3.42 2.48 15.59
C GLU A 123 3.39 1.36 16.64
N PRO A 124 4.44 1.22 17.48
CA PRO A 124 4.52 0.17 18.52
C PRO A 124 3.37 0.19 19.53
N GLU A 125 2.74 1.35 19.74
CA GLU A 125 1.61 1.52 20.67
C GLU A 125 0.30 0.93 20.14
N ASN A 126 0.24 0.53 18.86
CA ASN A 126 -0.94 -0.09 18.29
C ASN A 126 -1.04 -1.56 18.73
N THR A 127 -2.22 -1.97 19.21
CA THR A 127 -2.51 -3.35 19.63
C THR A 127 -2.29 -4.38 18.52
N ALA A 128 -2.44 -3.98 17.26
CA ALA A 128 -2.19 -4.83 16.10
C ALA A 128 -0.73 -4.82 15.64
N TYR A 129 0.18 -4.11 16.31
CA TYR A 129 1.59 -3.98 15.90
C TYR A 129 2.32 -5.33 15.92
N SER A 130 2.98 -5.65 14.81
CA SER A 130 4.03 -6.67 14.72
C SER A 130 4.92 -6.38 13.51
N LEU A 131 6.17 -6.85 13.52
CA LEU A 131 7.10 -6.61 12.41
C LEU A 131 6.58 -7.18 11.08
N GLU A 132 5.98 -8.37 11.12
CA GLU A 132 5.38 -9.01 9.94
C GLU A 132 4.24 -8.16 9.36
N ARG A 133 3.37 -7.62 10.22
CA ARG A 133 2.28 -6.74 9.80
C ARG A 133 2.80 -5.41 9.27
N CYS A 134 3.83 -4.85 9.90
CA CYS A 134 4.48 -3.63 9.42
C CYS A 134 4.97 -3.80 7.98
N ALA A 135 5.60 -4.92 7.63
CA ALA A 135 6.08 -5.18 6.26
C ALA A 135 4.94 -5.17 5.23
N SER A 136 3.78 -5.72 5.62
CA SER A 136 2.54 -5.71 4.84
C SER A 136 1.97 -4.29 4.65
N PHE A 137 1.93 -3.49 5.71
CA PHE A 137 1.49 -2.09 5.66
C PHE A 137 2.43 -1.18 4.87
N VAL A 138 3.75 -1.40 4.95
CA VAL A 138 4.74 -0.70 4.12
C VAL A 138 4.48 -0.98 2.63
N SER A 139 4.20 -2.23 2.28
CA SER A 139 3.83 -2.62 0.90
C SER A 139 2.52 -1.94 0.45
N LEU A 140 1.53 -1.87 1.34
CA LEU A 140 0.26 -1.18 1.07
C LEU A 140 0.48 0.33 0.85
N LEU A 141 1.36 0.98 1.60
CA LEU A 141 1.67 2.39 1.43
C LEU A 141 2.20 2.71 0.03
N ILE A 142 3.05 1.86 -0.55
CA ILE A 142 3.48 2.01 -1.96
C ILE A 142 2.26 2.11 -2.88
N HIS A 143 1.27 1.24 -2.68
CA HIS A 143 0.07 1.18 -3.53
C HIS A 143 -0.87 2.37 -3.30
N ILE A 144 -0.95 2.89 -2.07
CA ILE A 144 -1.70 4.10 -1.73
C ILE A 144 -1.11 5.34 -2.42
N LEU A 145 0.23 5.40 -2.48
CA LEU A 145 0.97 6.56 -2.96
C LEU A 145 1.29 6.52 -4.45
N LEU A 146 1.21 5.34 -5.07
CA LEU A 146 1.57 5.10 -6.47
C LEU A 146 0.89 6.10 -7.42
N ARG A 147 1.73 6.95 -8.05
CA ARG A 147 1.31 8.00 -9.00
C ARG A 147 0.24 8.96 -8.46
N ASN A 148 0.15 9.15 -7.15
CA ASN A 148 -0.81 10.06 -6.52
C ASN A 148 -0.09 11.07 -5.61
N LEU A 149 0.29 12.21 -6.20
CA LEU A 149 1.05 13.25 -5.51
C LEU A 149 0.29 13.83 -4.31
N LYS A 150 -1.04 13.93 -4.38
CA LYS A 150 -1.84 14.39 -3.24
C LYS A 150 -1.71 13.46 -2.04
N ASN A 151 -1.73 12.14 -2.27
CA ASN A 151 -1.50 11.18 -1.19
C ASN A 151 -0.07 11.26 -0.66
N MET A 152 0.94 11.45 -1.52
CA MET A 152 2.33 11.69 -1.09
C MET A 152 2.44 12.88 -0.13
N ARG A 153 1.83 14.02 -0.50
CA ARG A 153 1.86 15.23 0.34
C ARG A 153 1.13 15.03 1.67
N VAL A 154 0.00 14.31 1.68
CA VAL A 154 -0.74 13.99 2.91
C VAL A 154 0.06 13.02 3.79
N PHE A 155 0.69 12.00 3.21
CA PHE A 155 1.57 11.06 3.90
C PHE A 155 2.71 11.78 4.62
N GLU A 156 3.42 12.67 3.93
CA GLU A 156 4.51 13.46 4.51
C GLU A 156 4.01 14.37 5.64
N ALA A 157 2.88 15.06 5.43
CA ALA A 157 2.27 15.92 6.45
C ALA A 157 1.74 15.16 7.67
N CYS A 158 1.56 13.83 7.57
CA CYS A 158 1.23 12.96 8.67
C CYS A 158 2.46 12.37 9.37
N GLY A 159 3.68 12.75 8.98
CA GLY A 159 4.90 12.14 9.50
C GLY A 159 5.18 10.75 8.92
N GLY A 160 4.65 10.42 7.73
CA GLY A 160 4.82 9.11 7.13
C GLY A 160 6.28 8.71 6.90
N CYS A 161 7.13 9.65 6.46
CA CYS A 161 8.57 9.40 6.30
C CYS A 161 9.22 8.96 7.62
N MET A 162 8.83 9.59 8.72
CA MET A 162 9.31 9.26 10.06
C MET A 162 8.92 7.86 10.48
N ALA A 163 7.65 7.51 10.30
CA ALA A 163 7.13 6.20 10.62
C ALA A 163 7.88 5.10 9.86
N ILE A 164 8.17 5.31 8.57
CA ILE A 164 8.95 4.37 7.75
C ILE A 164 10.41 4.25 8.24
N ILE A 165 11.09 5.36 8.51
CA ILE A 165 12.50 5.34 8.92
C ILE A 165 12.70 4.67 10.28
N ARG A 166 11.78 4.88 11.24
CA ARG A 166 11.83 4.23 12.55
C ARG A 166 11.87 2.71 12.45
N LEU A 167 11.24 2.12 11.44
CA LEU A 167 11.23 0.67 11.22
C LEU A 167 12.62 0.10 10.88
N LEU A 168 13.55 0.91 10.36
CA LEU A 168 14.95 0.51 10.14
C LEU A 168 15.81 0.55 11.41
N GLN A 169 15.38 1.31 12.42
CA GLN A 169 16.11 1.50 13.67
C GLN A 169 15.80 0.40 14.69
N LEU A 170 14.76 -0.42 14.43
CA LEU A 170 14.39 -1.55 15.28
C LEU A 170 15.46 -2.63 15.17
N SER A 171 16.06 -3.01 16.30
CA SER A 171 17.06 -4.07 16.42
C SER A 171 16.61 -5.11 17.46
N PRO A 172 16.88 -6.42 17.31
CA PRO A 172 16.54 -7.41 18.31
C PRO A 172 17.46 -7.24 19.53
N GLU A 173 16.87 -7.12 20.72
CA GLU A 173 17.63 -7.05 21.98
C GLU A 173 18.01 -8.46 22.51
N ASP A 174 17.51 -9.55 21.92
CA ASP A 174 17.68 -10.92 22.43
C ASP A 174 18.25 -11.92 21.40
N GLU A 175 19.49 -12.36 21.63
CA GLU A 175 20.28 -13.27 20.77
C GLU A 175 19.73 -14.71 20.64
N ASN A 176 18.77 -15.13 21.50
CA ASN A 176 18.27 -16.52 21.53
C ASN A 176 16.99 -16.77 20.70
N VAL A 177 16.36 -15.72 20.16
CA VAL A 177 15.18 -15.77 19.24
C VAL A 177 15.61 -15.49 17.79
N ALA A 178 16.92 -15.45 17.53
CA ALA A 178 17.54 -14.79 16.39
C ALA A 178 17.23 -15.37 15.00
N GLY A 179 16.71 -16.59 14.86
CA GLY A 179 16.47 -17.18 13.54
C GLY A 179 15.24 -16.61 12.83
N GLU A 180 14.06 -16.83 13.40
CA GLU A 180 12.78 -16.41 12.79
C GLU A 180 12.59 -14.89 12.86
N LEU A 181 12.95 -14.28 13.99
CA LEU A 181 12.83 -12.83 14.17
C LEU A 181 13.76 -12.06 13.22
N ALA A 182 14.98 -12.54 12.98
CA ALA A 182 15.88 -11.90 12.01
C ALA A 182 15.35 -12.02 10.58
N ASN A 183 14.74 -13.14 10.19
CA ASN A 183 14.11 -13.29 8.87
C ASN A 183 12.95 -12.31 8.69
N ILE A 184 12.10 -12.14 9.71
CA ILE A 184 10.99 -11.18 9.70
C ILE A 184 11.52 -9.75 9.61
N GLN A 185 12.55 -9.42 10.40
CA GLN A 185 13.18 -8.09 10.38
C GLN A 185 13.84 -7.81 9.02
N GLN A 186 14.56 -8.76 8.45
CA GLN A 186 15.17 -8.63 7.13
C GLN A 186 14.10 -8.40 6.06
N THR A 187 12.96 -9.10 6.15
CA THR A 187 11.81 -8.90 5.27
C THR A 187 11.25 -7.49 5.43
N LEU A 188 11.11 -6.99 6.66
CA LEU A 188 10.67 -5.62 6.93
C LEU A 188 11.65 -4.59 6.36
N HIS A 189 12.96 -4.75 6.60
CA HIS A 189 13.99 -3.85 6.08
C HIS A 189 13.97 -3.82 4.56
N PHE A 190 13.83 -4.98 3.90
CA PHE A 190 13.68 -5.05 2.45
C PHE A 190 12.46 -4.25 1.97
N LYS A 191 11.31 -4.38 2.65
CA LYS A 191 10.10 -3.61 2.34
C LYS A 191 10.27 -2.11 2.55
N VAL A 192 10.98 -1.70 3.60
CA VAL A 192 11.29 -0.28 3.81
C VAL A 192 12.22 0.25 2.72
N VAL A 193 13.24 -0.50 2.32
CA VAL A 193 14.12 -0.10 1.20
C VAL A 193 13.33 -0.03 -0.11
N GLU A 194 12.48 -1.01 -0.41
CA GLU A 194 11.57 -0.99 -1.57
C GLU A 194 10.70 0.28 -1.56
N PHE A 195 10.14 0.63 -0.40
CA PHE A 195 9.38 1.87 -0.23
C PHE A 195 10.24 3.11 -0.48
N LEU A 196 11.46 3.18 0.06
CA LEU A 196 12.34 4.34 -0.10
C LEU A 196 12.76 4.52 -1.56
N ILE A 197 13.09 3.43 -2.27
CA ILE A 197 13.38 3.45 -3.71
C ILE A 197 12.18 4.01 -4.49
N PHE A 198 10.98 3.51 -4.19
CA PHE A 198 9.75 4.02 -4.78
C PHE A 198 9.53 5.52 -4.46
N TYR A 199 9.65 5.91 -3.19
CA TYR A 199 9.44 7.28 -2.74
C TYR A 199 10.46 8.26 -3.35
N MET A 200 11.68 7.80 -3.62
CA MET A 200 12.74 8.60 -4.26
C MET A 200 12.63 8.68 -5.78
N THR A 201 11.65 8.05 -6.42
CA THR A 201 11.42 8.20 -7.87
C THR A 201 11.12 9.66 -8.21
N ASP A 202 11.66 10.19 -9.31
CA ASP A 202 11.41 11.57 -9.72
C ASP A 202 9.91 11.80 -10.00
N GLU A 203 9.37 12.88 -9.42
CA GLU A 203 7.96 13.25 -9.56
C GLU A 203 7.70 14.07 -10.84
N SER A 204 8.74 14.52 -11.54
CA SER A 204 8.63 15.29 -12.79
C SER A 204 7.84 14.56 -13.88
N GLU A 205 7.80 13.23 -13.84
CA GLU A 205 7.03 12.38 -14.76
C GLU A 205 5.53 12.27 -14.39
N LEU A 206 5.14 12.75 -13.20
CA LEU A 206 3.78 12.60 -12.67
C LEU A 206 2.90 13.80 -13.06
N LYS A 207 2.02 13.58 -14.05
CA LYS A 207 1.08 14.59 -14.56
C LYS A 207 -0.13 14.87 -13.64
N ASP A 208 0.05 14.91 -12.32
CA ASP A 208 -1.03 15.30 -11.38
C ASP A 208 -0.90 16.79 -11.05
N GLY A 209 -1.28 17.65 -12.02
CA GLY A 209 -1.03 19.10 -12.05
C GLY A 209 -1.73 19.95 -10.98
N LYS A 210 -2.07 19.39 -9.81
CA LYS A 210 -2.70 20.09 -8.68
C LYS A 210 -1.95 19.94 -7.35
N ALA A 211 -0.99 19.03 -7.25
CA ALA A 211 -0.15 18.89 -6.05
C ALA A 211 1.26 19.42 -6.32
N PRO A 212 1.93 20.03 -5.33
CA PRO A 212 3.30 20.48 -5.51
C PRO A 212 4.20 19.26 -5.76
N MET A 213 4.96 19.28 -6.85
CA MET A 213 5.99 18.29 -7.16
C MET A 213 7.22 18.51 -6.27
N ARG A 214 7.94 17.44 -5.98
CA ARG A 214 9.21 17.49 -5.26
C ARG A 214 10.29 16.69 -5.96
N THR A 215 11.46 17.29 -6.06
CA THR A 215 12.69 16.65 -6.51
C THR A 215 13.16 15.59 -5.52
N VAL A 216 14.04 14.70 -5.97
CA VAL A 216 14.73 13.73 -5.10
C VAL A 216 15.47 14.44 -3.96
N ALA A 217 16.14 15.55 -4.26
CA ALA A 217 16.88 16.33 -3.27
C ALA A 217 15.97 16.91 -2.17
N GLU A 218 14.81 17.44 -2.54
CA GLU A 218 13.83 17.94 -1.55
C GLU A 218 13.31 16.82 -0.66
N LYS A 219 12.97 15.66 -1.25
CA LYS A 219 12.52 14.47 -0.51
C LYS A 219 13.59 13.95 0.44
N ALA A 220 14.83 13.85 -0.02
CA ALA A 220 15.98 13.49 0.80
C ALA A 220 16.17 14.45 1.97
N GLY A 221 15.97 15.76 1.75
CA GLY A 221 16.06 16.78 2.79
C GLY A 221 15.12 16.56 3.98
N TYR A 222 13.93 15.98 3.77
CA TYR A 222 13.00 15.63 4.86
C TYR A 222 13.45 14.42 5.68
N ILE A 223 14.21 13.50 5.08
CA ILE A 223 14.61 12.22 5.68
C ILE A 223 15.99 12.32 6.34
N LYS A 224 16.91 13.05 5.69
CA LYS A 224 18.33 13.18 6.07
C LYS A 224 18.57 13.49 7.55
N PRO A 225 17.80 14.36 8.25
CA PRO A 225 18.04 14.65 9.66
C PRO A 225 17.97 13.42 10.57
N GLN A 226 17.33 12.33 10.14
CA GLN A 226 17.09 11.14 10.98
C GLN A 226 17.62 9.85 10.36
N PHE A 227 17.89 9.88 9.06
CA PHE A 227 18.52 8.80 8.35
C PHE A 227 19.55 9.37 7.36
N PRO A 228 20.75 9.74 7.83
CA PRO A 228 21.82 10.27 6.98
C PRO A 228 22.23 9.30 5.86
N ALA A 229 22.15 7.98 6.10
CA ALA A 229 22.40 6.93 5.11
C ALA A 229 21.44 6.94 3.89
N ILE A 230 20.46 7.86 3.86
CA ILE A 230 19.67 8.14 2.67
C ILE A 230 20.54 8.59 1.49
N GLU A 231 21.71 9.19 1.75
CA GLU A 231 22.64 9.62 0.71
C GLU A 231 23.22 8.44 -0.07
N ASP A 232 23.63 7.39 0.65
CA ASP A 232 24.13 6.14 0.03
C ASP A 232 23.06 5.49 -0.85
N LEU A 233 21.79 5.51 -0.41
CA LEU A 233 20.69 4.99 -1.22
C LEU A 233 20.48 5.80 -2.51
N ILE A 234 20.60 7.13 -2.44
CA ILE A 234 20.47 8.01 -3.60
C ILE A 234 21.61 7.81 -4.59
N GLU A 235 22.84 7.65 -4.10
CA GLU A 235 24.01 7.35 -4.94
C GLU A 235 23.80 6.04 -5.71
N ASN A 236 23.41 4.97 -5.01
CA ASN A 236 23.10 3.68 -5.63
C ASN A 236 21.99 3.76 -6.68
N LEU A 237 20.95 4.57 -6.45
CA LEU A 237 19.85 4.78 -7.41
C LEU A 237 20.32 5.54 -8.66
N ASN A 238 21.17 6.55 -8.48
CA ASN A 238 21.74 7.30 -9.60
C ASN A 238 22.64 6.41 -10.46
N ASP A 239 23.45 5.54 -9.85
CA ASP A 239 24.28 4.56 -10.55
C ASP A 239 23.45 3.58 -11.39
N LEU A 240 22.34 3.08 -10.85
CA LEU A 240 21.40 2.24 -11.59
C LEU A 240 20.78 2.98 -12.79
N SER A 241 20.45 4.27 -12.63
CA SER A 241 19.88 5.08 -13.71
C SER A 241 20.89 5.36 -14.83
N THR A 242 22.16 5.61 -14.49
CA THR A 242 23.24 5.89 -15.45
C THR A 242 23.70 4.64 -16.21
N GLN A 243 23.62 3.45 -15.60
CA GLN A 243 23.85 2.20 -16.31
C GLN A 243 22.73 1.92 -17.35
N LYS A 244 21.47 2.22 -17.01
CA LYS A 244 20.32 2.02 -17.91
C LYS A 244 20.36 2.93 -19.14
N SER A 245 20.86 4.16 -19.00
CA SER A 245 21.05 5.10 -20.13
C SER A 245 22.24 4.74 -21.03
N ARG A 246 23.31 4.14 -20.49
CA ARG A 246 24.44 3.64 -21.29
C ARG A 246 24.11 2.40 -22.12
N GLY A 247 23.21 1.53 -21.62
CA GLY A 247 22.77 0.33 -22.33
C GLY A 247 21.89 0.59 -23.56
N THR A 248 21.25 1.76 -23.67
CA THR A 248 20.36 2.12 -24.78
C THR A 248 21.09 2.83 -25.93
N THR A 249 22.29 3.35 -25.71
CA THR A 249 23.13 4.00 -26.74
C THR A 249 24.02 3.04 -27.54
N LEU A 250 24.05 1.74 -27.22
CA LEU A 250 24.89 0.74 -27.89
C LEU A 250 24.12 -0.20 -28.84
N SER A 251 22.83 0.07 -29.09
CA SER A 251 21.97 -0.74 -29.97
C SER A 251 21.35 0.08 -31.11
N SER A 252 22.10 1.02 -31.68
CA SER A 252 21.74 1.76 -32.90
C SER A 252 22.81 1.58 -33.97
#